data_AF-A0A060SI48-F1
#
_entry.id   AF-A0A060SI48-F1
#
_cell.length_a   1.000
_cell.length_b   1.000
_cell.length_c   1.000
_cell.angle_alpha   90.00
_cell.angle_beta   90.00
_cell.angle_gamma   90.00
#
_symmetry.space_group_name_H-M   'P 1'
#
loop_
_entity.id
_entity.type
_entity.pdbx_description
1 polymer ?
#
loop_
_entity_poly.entity_id
_entity_poly.type
_entity_poly.pdbx_seq_one_letter_code
_entity_poly.pdbx_strand_id
1 'polypeptide(L)'
;MDKLEEFTTTRVFKEQFPSIAVTPRVVYPGINLDAYGTGTVKLDDPDIASVLSDRPTLLSLNRFEQKKNAGLAIDSFALLRAKLASSPGDHPRKLRLVLAGGYDPRLLDNVKTLQSLLESAKRHGLTYKVTTPSTSTVASPALPFRKNSEKAPQETDILFLLNFSIGQRSALLTSSSTLALLYTPANEHFGIGPVEGMACGLPVLACDSGGPTESVVGAPVTERTGWLRRPEPKLWAEALLEIFNLSEEERSQLAERARRRAREKFGMEAMARDLEDALQKTAGMGPPS
;
A
#
# COMPACT_ATOMS: atom_id res chain seq x y z
N MET A 1 -18.56 20.21 0.76
CA MET A 1 -17.17 19.81 0.47
C MET A 1 -16.75 18.77 1.53
N ASP A 2 -17.66 17.88 1.96
CA ASP A 2 -17.67 17.43 3.38
C ASP A 2 -17.84 15.90 3.52
N LYS A 3 -16.95 15.09 2.93
CA LYS A 3 -16.96 13.64 3.19
C LYS A 3 -15.57 12.99 3.39
N LEU A 4 -14.48 13.77 3.33
CA LEU A 4 -13.13 13.23 3.49
C LEU A 4 -12.56 13.38 4.92
N GLU A 5 -13.31 13.95 5.84
CA GLU A 5 -12.81 14.40 7.16
C GLU A 5 -13.04 13.41 8.31
N GLU A 6 -13.50 12.19 8.05
CA GLU A 6 -14.22 11.42 9.06
C GLU A 6 -13.32 10.70 10.09
N PHE A 7 -11.99 10.63 9.94
CA PHE A 7 -11.15 9.76 10.78
C PHE A 7 -9.66 10.16 10.95
N THR A 8 -9.35 11.44 11.21
CA THR A 8 -7.98 11.83 11.61
C THR A 8 -7.75 11.61 13.12
N THR A 9 -6.51 11.38 13.56
CA THR A 9 -6.10 11.19 14.96
C THR A 9 -6.68 12.28 15.88
N THR A 10 -6.60 13.54 15.45
CA THR A 10 -7.16 14.68 16.20
C THR A 10 -8.68 14.63 16.31
N ARG A 11 -9.39 14.17 15.27
CA ARG A 11 -10.84 14.05 15.29
C ARG A 11 -11.28 12.89 16.18
N VAL A 12 -10.65 11.72 16.07
CA VAL A 12 -10.92 10.57 16.96
C VAL A 12 -10.75 11.00 18.41
N PHE A 13 -9.70 11.76 18.74
CA PHE A 13 -9.53 12.31 20.08
C PHE A 13 -10.72 13.18 20.51
N LYS A 14 -11.17 14.13 19.67
CA LYS A 14 -12.31 15.01 20.00
C LYS A 14 -13.62 14.23 20.18
N GLU A 15 -13.84 13.20 19.37
CA GLU A 15 -15.03 12.34 19.47
C GLU A 15 -15.02 11.48 20.73
N GLN A 16 -13.87 10.93 21.12
CA GLN A 16 -13.75 10.07 22.31
C GLN A 16 -13.63 10.88 23.61
N PHE A 17 -13.14 12.12 23.55
CA PHE A 17 -12.93 12.99 24.71
C PHE A 17 -13.61 14.36 24.56
N PRO A 18 -14.96 14.40 24.49
CA PRO A 18 -15.70 15.64 24.22
C PRO A 18 -15.57 16.70 25.32
N SER A 19 -15.18 16.30 26.54
CA SER A 19 -14.93 17.21 27.66
C SER A 19 -13.59 17.96 27.57
N ILE A 20 -12.66 17.51 26.72
CA ILE A 20 -11.35 18.14 26.55
C ILE A 20 -11.44 19.18 25.44
N ALA A 21 -11.48 20.46 25.80
CA ALA A 21 -11.55 21.56 24.84
C ALA A 21 -10.24 21.80 24.07
N VAL A 22 -9.13 21.22 24.52
CA VAL A 22 -7.81 21.38 23.90
C VAL A 22 -7.67 20.42 22.72
N THR A 23 -7.21 20.95 21.58
CA THR A 23 -6.84 20.12 20.43
C THR A 23 -5.39 19.63 20.62
N PRO A 24 -5.14 18.31 20.75
CA PRO A 24 -3.80 17.79 20.96
C PRO A 24 -2.94 17.97 19.71
N ARG A 25 -1.63 18.18 19.89
CA ARG A 25 -0.65 18.04 18.82
C ARG A 25 -0.45 16.56 18.54
N VAL A 26 -0.50 16.17 17.28
CA VAL A 26 -0.15 14.81 16.84
C VAL A 26 1.33 14.79 16.49
N VAL A 27 2.07 13.86 17.10
CA VAL A 27 3.46 13.56 16.73
C VAL A 27 3.45 12.18 16.08
N TYR A 28 3.77 12.12 14.81
CA TYR A 28 3.79 10.86 14.06
C TYR A 28 5.08 10.09 14.34
N PRO A 29 5.03 8.74 14.41
CA PRO A 29 6.25 7.95 14.50
C PRO A 29 7.09 8.16 13.25
N GLY A 30 8.37 8.47 13.47
CA GLY A 30 9.34 8.65 12.40
C GLY A 30 9.65 7.33 11.71
N ILE A 31 9.70 7.35 10.39
CA ILE A 31 10.19 6.24 9.58
C ILE A 31 11.61 6.53 9.08
N ASN A 32 12.45 5.50 9.09
CA ASN A 32 13.78 5.58 8.48
C ASN A 32 13.65 5.53 6.96
N LEU A 33 13.64 6.71 6.33
CA LEU A 33 13.48 6.86 4.88
C LEU A 33 14.69 6.34 4.09
N ASP A 34 15.88 6.31 4.69
CA ASP A 34 17.10 5.84 4.02
C ASP A 34 17.05 4.33 3.76
N ALA A 35 16.25 3.59 4.53
CA ALA A 35 15.98 2.16 4.31
C ALA A 35 15.23 1.88 2.99
N TYR A 36 14.68 2.93 2.35
CA TYR A 36 13.92 2.85 1.10
C TYR A 36 14.72 3.34 -0.12
N GLY A 37 16.01 3.66 0.05
CA GLY A 37 16.90 4.06 -1.05
C GLY A 37 17.18 2.94 -2.06
N THR A 38 17.32 3.31 -3.33
CA THR A 38 17.50 2.39 -4.48
C THR A 38 18.78 1.53 -4.44
N GLY A 39 19.77 1.88 -3.60
CA GLY A 39 21.06 1.19 -3.51
C GLY A 39 21.10 -0.09 -2.65
N THR A 40 19.95 -0.57 -2.17
CA THR A 40 19.87 -1.66 -1.15
C THR A 40 19.50 -3.03 -1.70
N VAL A 41 19.12 -3.14 -2.98
CA VAL A 41 18.56 -4.39 -3.55
C VAL A 41 19.65 -5.20 -4.27
N LYS A 42 19.93 -6.40 -3.76
CA LYS A 42 20.83 -7.38 -4.38
C LYS A 42 20.09 -8.19 -5.45
N LEU A 43 20.19 -7.77 -6.72
CA LEU A 43 19.45 -8.37 -7.83
C LEU A 43 19.87 -9.80 -8.18
N ASP A 44 21.01 -10.26 -7.68
CA ASP A 44 21.54 -11.63 -7.81
C ASP A 44 20.86 -12.63 -6.86
N ASP A 45 20.08 -12.15 -5.88
CA ASP A 45 19.27 -13.00 -5.00
C ASP A 45 18.11 -13.65 -5.79
N PRO A 46 18.04 -15.00 -5.86
CA PRO A 46 16.98 -15.71 -6.58
C PRO A 46 15.56 -15.40 -6.08
N ASP A 47 15.38 -15.18 -4.78
CA ASP A 47 14.07 -14.84 -4.20
C ASP A 47 13.63 -13.45 -4.67
N ILE A 48 14.57 -12.50 -4.82
CA ILE A 48 14.31 -11.15 -5.36
C ILE A 48 14.02 -11.23 -6.86
N ALA A 49 14.85 -11.93 -7.63
CA ALA A 49 14.64 -12.11 -9.07
C ALA A 49 13.28 -12.77 -9.39
N SER A 50 12.80 -13.66 -8.52
CA SER A 50 11.52 -14.35 -8.70
C SER A 50 10.29 -13.44 -8.62
N VAL A 51 10.39 -12.30 -7.93
CA VAL A 51 9.26 -11.39 -7.71
C VAL A 51 9.24 -10.20 -8.68
N LEU A 52 10.39 -9.83 -9.23
CA LEU A 52 10.54 -8.75 -10.21
C LEU A 52 9.94 -9.10 -11.58
N SER A 53 9.51 -8.08 -12.33
CA SER A 53 8.94 -8.22 -13.67
C SER A 53 8.95 -6.89 -14.41
N ASP A 54 9.10 -6.90 -15.74
CA ASP A 54 8.97 -5.70 -16.59
C ASP A 54 7.51 -5.30 -16.85
N ARG A 55 6.57 -6.14 -16.41
CA ARG A 55 5.14 -5.89 -16.53
C ARG A 55 4.72 -4.79 -15.55
N PRO A 56 3.87 -3.83 -15.98
CA PRO A 56 3.31 -2.83 -15.11
C PRO A 56 2.60 -3.51 -13.94
N THR A 57 3.08 -3.23 -12.73
CA THR A 57 2.74 -3.96 -11.52
C THR A 57 1.98 -3.04 -10.56
N LEU A 58 0.82 -3.49 -10.12
CA LEU A 58 0.13 -2.93 -8.96
C LEU A 58 0.56 -3.72 -7.73
N LEU A 59 0.87 -3.03 -6.64
CA LEU A 59 1.41 -3.64 -5.44
C LEU A 59 0.46 -3.43 -4.27
N SER A 60 0.12 -4.48 -3.52
CA SER A 60 -0.60 -4.39 -2.25
C SER A 60 0.19 -5.10 -1.17
N LEU A 61 0.68 -4.36 -0.18
CA LEU A 61 1.47 -4.87 0.94
C LEU A 61 0.64 -4.90 2.23
N ASN A 62 0.14 -6.07 2.61
CA ASN A 62 -0.70 -6.24 3.79
C ASN A 62 -0.53 -7.64 4.39
N ARG A 63 -0.70 -7.77 5.71
CA ARG A 63 -0.94 -9.09 6.31
C ARG A 63 -2.19 -9.71 5.68
N PHE A 64 -2.19 -11.03 5.56
CA PHE A 64 -3.34 -11.79 5.09
C PHE A 64 -4.39 -11.87 6.20
N GLU A 65 -5.04 -10.75 6.51
CA GLU A 65 -6.09 -10.66 7.54
C GLU A 65 -7.34 -10.05 6.93
N GLN A 66 -8.53 -10.54 7.30
CA GLN A 66 -9.78 -10.13 6.66
C GLN A 66 -10.01 -8.62 6.73
N LYS A 67 -9.67 -7.99 7.88
CA LYS A 67 -9.80 -6.55 8.11
C LYS A 67 -8.96 -5.68 7.16
N LYS A 68 -7.91 -6.23 6.54
CA LYS A 68 -7.07 -5.49 5.59
C LYS A 68 -7.71 -5.35 4.21
N ASN A 69 -8.79 -6.08 3.96
CA ASN A 69 -9.61 -5.98 2.75
C ASN A 69 -8.82 -6.11 1.43
N ALA A 70 -7.82 -6.99 1.39
CA ALA A 70 -6.99 -7.20 0.20
C ALA A 70 -7.80 -7.65 -1.04
N GLY A 71 -9.03 -8.14 -0.85
CA GLY A 71 -9.97 -8.48 -1.93
C GLY A 71 -10.33 -7.28 -2.80
N LEU A 72 -10.38 -6.08 -2.23
CA LEU A 72 -10.61 -4.84 -2.96
C LEU A 72 -9.59 -4.63 -4.09
N ALA A 73 -8.31 -4.97 -3.84
CA ALA A 73 -7.28 -4.88 -4.86
C ALA A 73 -7.52 -5.85 -6.02
N ILE A 74 -7.96 -7.08 -5.73
CA ILE A 74 -8.29 -8.10 -6.75
C ILE A 74 -9.47 -7.65 -7.60
N ASP A 75 -10.56 -7.24 -6.95
CA ASP A 75 -11.80 -6.86 -7.65
C ASP A 75 -11.59 -5.62 -8.53
N SER A 76 -10.86 -4.63 -8.02
CA SER A 76 -10.52 -3.41 -8.78
C SER A 76 -9.58 -3.71 -9.94
N PHE A 77 -8.60 -4.60 -9.73
CA PHE A 77 -7.68 -5.05 -10.77
C PHE A 77 -8.42 -5.79 -11.90
N ALA A 78 -9.37 -6.67 -11.58
CA ALA A 78 -10.19 -7.35 -12.56
C ALA A 78 -10.98 -6.36 -13.43
N LEU A 79 -11.61 -5.36 -12.81
CA LEU A 79 -12.36 -4.32 -13.50
C LEU A 79 -11.46 -3.45 -14.40
N LEU A 80 -10.28 -3.07 -13.92
CA LEU A 80 -9.29 -2.34 -14.71
C LEU A 80 -8.88 -3.13 -15.95
N ARG A 81 -8.55 -4.42 -15.79
CA ARG A 81 -8.18 -5.28 -16.92
C ARG A 81 -9.28 -5.39 -17.96
N ALA A 82 -10.53 -5.53 -17.53
CA ALA A 82 -11.67 -5.58 -18.44
C ALA A 82 -11.83 -4.27 -19.24
N LYS A 83 -11.69 -3.11 -18.57
CA LYS A 83 -11.74 -1.79 -19.23
C LYS A 83 -10.62 -1.63 -20.27
N LEU A 84 -9.40 -2.03 -19.93
CA LEU A 84 -8.27 -1.97 -20.85
C LEU A 84 -8.49 -2.91 -22.05
N ALA A 85 -8.95 -4.15 -21.84
CA ALA A 85 -9.23 -5.08 -22.93
C ALA A 85 -10.29 -4.59 -23.94
N SER A 86 -11.22 -3.73 -23.51
CA SER A 86 -12.27 -3.16 -24.39
C SER A 86 -11.83 -1.93 -25.20
N SER A 87 -10.62 -1.40 -24.96
CA SER A 87 -10.13 -0.19 -25.65
C SER A 87 -9.36 -0.58 -26.92
N PRO A 88 -9.76 -0.12 -28.13
CA PRO A 88 -9.05 -0.42 -29.36
C PRO A 88 -7.74 0.36 -29.44
N GLY A 89 -6.63 -0.30 -29.11
CA GLY A 89 -5.28 0.20 -29.23
C GLY A 89 -4.27 -0.93 -29.04
N ASP A 90 -3.08 -0.78 -29.62
CA ASP A 90 -1.97 -1.73 -29.51
C ASP A 90 -1.71 -2.03 -28.01
N HIS A 91 -1.89 -3.27 -27.55
CA HIS A 91 -1.79 -3.62 -26.12
C HIS A 91 -0.78 -4.75 -25.91
N PRO A 92 0.43 -4.50 -25.36
CA PRO A 92 1.34 -5.61 -25.07
C PRO A 92 1.84 -5.71 -23.63
N ARG A 93 1.44 -4.84 -22.68
CA ARG A 93 1.81 -5.05 -21.27
C ARG A 93 0.64 -5.55 -20.44
N LYS A 94 0.54 -6.87 -20.29
CA LYS A 94 -0.41 -7.50 -19.36
C LYS A 94 -0.12 -6.96 -17.96
N LEU A 95 -1.00 -6.15 -17.38
CA LEU A 95 -0.84 -5.71 -15.99
C LEU A 95 -0.72 -6.93 -15.07
N ARG A 96 -0.02 -6.74 -13.96
CA ARG A 96 0.17 -7.72 -12.90
C ARG A 96 -0.23 -7.11 -11.57
N LEU A 97 -0.82 -7.91 -10.69
CA LEU A 97 -1.05 -7.57 -9.29
C LEU A 97 -0.14 -8.41 -8.40
N VAL A 98 0.54 -7.78 -7.44
CA VAL A 98 1.30 -8.47 -6.40
C VAL A 98 0.64 -8.18 -5.06
N LEU A 99 0.16 -9.23 -4.41
CA LEU A 99 -0.38 -9.22 -3.05
C LEU A 99 0.65 -9.88 -2.14
N ALA A 100 1.28 -9.10 -1.27
CA ALA A 100 2.39 -9.59 -0.47
C ALA A 100 2.24 -9.23 1.01
N GLY A 101 2.61 -10.15 1.90
CA GLY A 101 2.70 -9.85 3.33
C GLY A 101 2.65 -11.06 4.25
N GLY A 102 2.53 -10.76 5.54
CA GLY A 102 2.61 -11.76 6.60
C GLY A 102 1.47 -12.76 6.54
N TYR A 103 1.82 -14.05 6.61
CA TYR A 103 0.91 -15.19 6.64
C TYR A 103 1.35 -16.16 7.74
N ASP A 104 0.44 -16.48 8.67
CA ASP A 104 0.66 -17.50 9.69
C ASP A 104 -0.39 -18.63 9.54
N PRO A 105 0.02 -19.88 9.19
CA PRO A 105 -0.89 -21.00 9.00
C PRO A 105 -1.59 -21.45 10.29
N ARG A 106 -1.09 -21.01 11.46
CA ARG A 106 -1.73 -21.30 12.77
C ARG A 106 -2.91 -20.37 13.05
N LEU A 107 -2.99 -19.24 12.34
CA LEU A 107 -4.08 -18.28 12.47
C LEU A 107 -5.17 -18.58 11.45
N LEU A 108 -6.32 -19.02 11.93
CA LEU A 108 -7.46 -19.38 11.07
C LEU A 108 -7.91 -18.23 10.17
N ASP A 109 -7.84 -16.99 10.67
CA ASP A 109 -8.13 -15.79 9.87
C ASP A 109 -7.20 -15.68 8.64
N ASN A 110 -5.91 -16.00 8.80
CA ASN A 110 -4.95 -15.94 7.70
C ASN A 110 -5.22 -17.00 6.65
N VAL A 111 -5.49 -18.23 7.09
CA VAL A 111 -5.84 -19.35 6.20
C VAL A 111 -7.11 -19.03 5.41
N LYS A 112 -8.18 -18.60 6.09
CA LYS A 112 -9.46 -18.27 5.47
C LYS A 112 -9.36 -17.06 4.53
N THR A 113 -8.61 -16.03 4.94
CA THR A 113 -8.40 -14.83 4.11
C THR A 113 -7.69 -15.20 2.83
N LEU A 114 -6.56 -15.92 2.90
CA LEU A 114 -5.85 -16.37 1.70
C LEU A 114 -6.77 -17.21 0.80
N GLN A 115 -7.51 -18.17 1.34
CA GLN A 115 -8.45 -18.98 0.57
C GLN A 115 -9.49 -18.13 -0.18
N SER A 116 -10.13 -17.18 0.51
CA SER A 116 -11.12 -16.27 -0.08
C SER A 116 -10.53 -15.43 -1.23
N LEU A 117 -9.30 -14.94 -1.07
CA LEU A 117 -8.60 -14.19 -2.12
C LEU A 117 -8.32 -15.06 -3.35
N LEU A 118 -7.90 -16.32 -3.16
CA LEU A 118 -7.69 -17.25 -4.27
C LEU A 118 -9.00 -17.58 -5.00
N GLU A 119 -10.10 -17.76 -4.26
CA GLU A 119 -11.43 -17.96 -4.83
C GLU A 119 -11.89 -16.73 -5.62
N SER A 120 -11.60 -15.52 -5.13
CA SER A 120 -11.90 -14.29 -5.86
C SER A 120 -11.11 -14.19 -7.16
N ALA A 121 -9.81 -14.50 -7.14
CA ALA A 121 -8.99 -14.55 -8.35
C ALA A 121 -9.58 -15.52 -9.40
N LYS A 122 -10.00 -16.72 -8.98
CA LYS A 122 -10.66 -17.70 -9.86
C LYS A 122 -11.98 -17.19 -10.44
N ARG A 123 -12.82 -16.54 -9.61
CA ARG A 123 -14.12 -16.02 -10.02
C ARG A 123 -13.98 -14.99 -11.16
N HIS A 124 -12.91 -14.21 -11.14
CA HIS A 124 -12.56 -13.25 -12.20
C HIS A 124 -11.77 -13.87 -13.35
N GLY A 125 -11.51 -15.18 -13.35
CA GLY A 125 -10.72 -15.86 -14.38
C GLY A 125 -9.24 -15.46 -14.40
N LEU A 126 -8.71 -14.95 -13.28
CA LEU A 126 -7.35 -14.48 -13.15
C LEU A 126 -6.40 -15.63 -12.80
N THR A 127 -5.32 -15.77 -13.56
CA THR A 127 -4.25 -16.72 -13.24
C THR A 127 -3.46 -16.23 -12.04
N TYR A 128 -3.12 -17.13 -11.13
CA TYR A 128 -2.36 -16.75 -9.94
C TYR A 128 -1.31 -17.79 -9.55
N LYS A 129 -0.33 -17.34 -8.77
CA LYS A 129 0.66 -18.20 -8.11
C LYS A 129 0.85 -17.76 -6.67
N VAL A 130 0.99 -18.74 -5.78
CA VAL A 130 1.36 -18.51 -4.37
C VAL A 130 2.82 -18.89 -4.20
N THR A 131 3.63 -17.98 -3.66
CA THR A 131 5.06 -18.19 -3.41
C THR A 131 5.41 -17.76 -1.99
N THR A 132 6.46 -18.35 -1.45
CA THR A 132 7.09 -17.95 -0.19
C THR A 132 8.61 -17.91 -0.43
N PRO A 133 9.37 -17.04 0.23
CA PRO A 133 10.83 -17.02 0.09
C PRO A 133 11.45 -18.34 0.54
N SER A 134 12.59 -18.68 -0.05
CA SER A 134 13.37 -19.87 0.32
C SER A 134 13.80 -19.86 1.79
N THR A 135 13.97 -18.67 2.36
CA THR A 135 14.34 -18.44 3.77
C THR A 135 13.17 -18.57 4.75
N SER A 136 11.94 -18.72 4.26
CA SER A 136 10.76 -18.81 5.11
C SER A 136 10.69 -20.18 5.82
N THR A 137 10.59 -20.16 7.15
CA THR A 137 10.36 -21.35 7.97
C THR A 137 8.88 -21.72 8.09
N VAL A 138 7.99 -20.89 7.53
CA VAL A 138 6.55 -21.09 7.61
C VAL A 138 6.13 -22.18 6.63
N ALA A 139 5.42 -23.19 7.14
CA ALA A 139 4.91 -24.27 6.31
C ALA A 139 4.05 -23.72 5.16
N SER A 140 4.27 -24.25 3.96
CA SER A 140 3.44 -23.91 2.80
C SER A 140 1.99 -24.23 3.11
N PRO A 141 1.04 -23.32 2.78
CA PRO A 141 -0.36 -23.53 3.09
C PRO A 141 -0.87 -24.81 2.42
N ALA A 142 -1.55 -25.65 3.21
CA ALA A 142 -2.28 -26.81 2.69
C ALA A 142 -3.53 -26.33 1.96
N LEU A 143 -3.36 -25.87 0.72
CA LEU A 143 -4.45 -25.33 -0.08
C LEU A 143 -5.25 -26.47 -0.70
N PRO A 144 -6.58 -26.56 -0.47
CA PRO A 144 -7.42 -27.62 -1.03
C PRO A 144 -7.46 -27.60 -2.56
N PHE A 145 -7.10 -26.47 -3.19
CA PHE A 145 -7.08 -26.28 -4.64
C PHE A 145 -5.65 -26.10 -5.15
N ARG A 146 -4.91 -27.21 -5.20
CA ARG A 146 -3.50 -27.29 -5.60
C ARG A 146 -3.24 -27.10 -7.11
N LYS A 147 -4.04 -26.30 -7.82
CA LYS A 147 -3.72 -25.86 -9.19
C LYS A 147 -3.17 -24.45 -9.12
N ASN A 148 -1.94 -24.31 -8.63
CA ASN A 148 -1.13 -23.14 -9.00
C ASN A 148 -1.07 -23.12 -10.54
N SER A 149 -1.10 -21.92 -11.12
CA SER A 149 -0.80 -21.80 -12.54
C SER A 149 0.57 -22.44 -12.83
N GLU A 150 0.66 -23.26 -13.88
CA GLU A 150 1.93 -23.83 -14.36
C GLU A 150 2.91 -22.74 -14.81
N LYS A 151 2.38 -21.57 -15.17
CA LYS A 151 3.14 -20.37 -15.54
C LYS A 151 4.11 -19.92 -14.44
N ALA A 152 5.18 -19.26 -14.85
CA ALA A 152 6.14 -18.65 -13.92
C ALA A 152 5.47 -17.55 -13.08
N PRO A 153 5.97 -17.22 -11.86
CA PRO A 153 5.42 -16.15 -11.03
C PRO A 153 5.28 -14.81 -11.77
N GLN A 154 6.24 -14.49 -12.65
CA GLN A 154 6.24 -13.27 -13.46
C GLN A 154 5.17 -13.26 -14.57
N GLU A 155 4.64 -14.43 -14.95
CA GLU A 155 3.69 -14.60 -16.05
C GLU A 155 2.23 -14.72 -15.60
N THR A 156 2.00 -14.84 -14.30
CA THR A 156 0.65 -14.87 -13.72
C THR A 156 0.03 -13.47 -13.64
N ASP A 157 -1.30 -13.40 -13.61
CA ASP A 157 -1.99 -12.13 -13.41
C ASP A 157 -1.85 -11.63 -11.97
N ILE A 158 -1.86 -12.56 -11.00
CA ILE A 158 -1.70 -12.26 -9.58
C ILE A 158 -0.58 -13.11 -8.94
N LEU A 159 0.39 -12.45 -8.32
CA LEU A 159 1.33 -13.10 -7.40
C LEU A 159 0.88 -12.90 -5.95
N PHE A 160 0.65 -13.99 -5.24
CA PHE A 160 0.49 -14.01 -3.78
C PHE A 160 1.83 -14.36 -3.14
N LEU A 161 2.53 -13.37 -2.60
CA LEU A 161 3.84 -13.54 -1.95
C LEU A 161 3.70 -13.55 -0.43
N LEU A 162 3.76 -14.74 0.16
CA LEU A 162 3.65 -14.94 1.60
C LEU A 162 4.99 -14.66 2.26
N ASN A 163 4.98 -13.91 3.38
CA ASN A 163 6.15 -13.70 4.23
C ASN A 163 7.38 -13.21 3.47
N PHE A 164 7.22 -12.18 2.62
CA PHE A 164 8.32 -11.60 1.84
C PHE A 164 9.53 -11.23 2.72
N SER A 165 10.73 -11.29 2.12
CA SER A 165 11.94 -10.74 2.74
C SER A 165 11.99 -9.21 2.61
N ILE A 166 12.81 -8.56 3.44
CA ILE A 166 13.06 -7.11 3.32
C ILE A 166 13.56 -6.77 1.91
N GLY A 167 14.45 -7.60 1.36
CA GLY A 167 14.98 -7.42 0.00
C GLY A 167 13.90 -7.49 -1.08
N GLN A 168 13.00 -8.46 -1.02
CA GLN A 168 11.87 -8.56 -1.96
C GLN A 168 10.92 -7.37 -1.83
N ARG A 169 10.63 -6.93 -0.60
CA ARG A 169 9.79 -5.75 -0.38
C ARG A 169 10.43 -4.50 -0.97
N SER A 170 11.70 -4.25 -0.69
CA SER A 170 12.43 -3.10 -1.25
C SER A 170 12.44 -3.17 -2.78
N ALA A 171 12.71 -4.35 -3.35
CA ALA A 171 12.70 -4.56 -4.80
C ALA A 171 11.33 -4.24 -5.44
N LEU A 172 10.23 -4.68 -4.82
CA LEU A 172 8.88 -4.41 -5.32
C LEU A 172 8.50 -2.92 -5.20
N LEU A 173 8.89 -2.26 -4.10
CA LEU A 173 8.58 -0.84 -3.88
C LEU A 173 9.40 0.10 -4.77
N THR A 174 10.64 -0.26 -5.13
CA THR A 174 11.54 0.60 -5.92
C THR A 174 11.60 0.22 -7.40
N SER A 175 10.93 -0.85 -7.82
CA SER A 175 10.91 -1.26 -9.22
C SER A 175 10.25 -0.20 -10.12
N SER A 176 10.90 0.10 -11.25
CA SER A 176 10.38 1.02 -12.27
C SER A 176 9.09 0.52 -12.94
N SER A 177 8.78 -0.77 -12.85
CA SER A 177 7.53 -1.33 -13.37
C SER A 177 6.37 -1.23 -12.38
N THR A 178 6.63 -0.92 -11.10
CA THR A 178 5.57 -0.75 -10.10
C THR A 178 4.86 0.58 -10.32
N LEU A 179 3.58 0.53 -10.68
CA LEU A 179 2.79 1.71 -11.04
C LEU A 179 2.20 2.42 -9.83
N ALA A 180 1.83 1.68 -8.79
CA ALA A 180 1.20 2.19 -7.58
C ALA A 180 1.23 1.20 -6.41
N LEU A 181 1.18 1.75 -5.21
CA LEU A 181 0.88 1.03 -3.97
C LEU A 181 -0.61 1.15 -3.65
N LEU A 182 -1.28 0.01 -3.51
CA LEU A 182 -2.68 -0.16 -3.16
C LEU A 182 -2.76 -0.46 -1.67
N TYR A 183 -3.26 0.50 -0.91
CA TYR A 183 -3.44 0.37 0.53
C TYR A 183 -4.93 0.22 0.85
N THR A 184 -5.37 -1.04 0.86
CA THR A 184 -6.77 -1.44 1.04
C THR A 184 -7.34 -1.38 2.47
N PRO A 185 -6.56 -1.33 3.58
CA PRO A 185 -7.13 -1.22 4.91
C PRO A 185 -7.94 0.07 5.09
N ALA A 186 -9.16 -0.05 5.59
CA ALA A 186 -9.96 1.08 6.08
C ALA A 186 -9.74 1.25 7.60
N ASN A 187 -9.82 2.49 8.09
CA ASN A 187 -9.76 2.81 9.53
C ASN A 187 -8.48 2.31 10.24
N GLU A 188 -7.36 2.18 9.52
CA GLU A 188 -6.07 1.88 10.15
C GLU A 188 -5.47 3.15 10.77
N HIS A 189 -4.86 3.06 11.95
CA HIS A 189 -4.49 4.22 12.75
C HIS A 189 -3.31 5.05 12.22
N PHE A 190 -2.21 4.40 11.81
CA PHE A 190 -0.93 5.11 11.64
C PHE A 190 -0.56 5.49 10.22
N GLY A 191 -1.22 4.90 9.21
CA GLY A 191 -0.97 5.22 7.81
C GLY A 191 0.49 5.03 7.36
N ILE A 192 1.29 4.20 8.05
CA ILE A 192 2.72 3.98 7.74
C ILE A 192 2.89 3.36 6.36
N GLY A 193 2.09 2.35 6.01
CA GLY A 193 2.15 1.69 4.70
C GLY A 193 2.13 2.68 3.51
N PRO A 194 1.17 3.63 3.46
CA PRO A 194 1.18 4.72 2.50
C PRO A 194 2.48 5.53 2.46
N VAL A 195 3.04 5.88 3.63
CA VAL A 195 4.27 6.67 3.71
C VAL A 195 5.45 5.92 3.08
N GLU A 196 5.52 4.59 3.24
CA GLU A 196 6.56 3.76 2.62
C GLU A 196 6.49 3.80 1.09
N GLY A 197 5.29 3.71 0.52
CA GLY A 197 5.09 3.90 -0.92
C GLY A 197 5.48 5.31 -1.39
N MET A 198 5.09 6.33 -0.61
CA MET A 198 5.43 7.72 -0.89
C MET A 198 6.94 7.98 -0.81
N ALA A 199 7.65 7.35 0.13
CA ALA A 199 9.10 7.43 0.26
C ALA A 199 9.82 6.86 -0.97
N CYS A 200 9.25 5.81 -1.59
CA CYS A 200 9.73 5.27 -2.86
C CYS A 200 9.25 6.08 -4.08
N GLY A 201 8.42 7.12 -3.88
CA GLY A 201 7.87 7.93 -4.97
C GLY A 201 6.73 7.25 -5.74
N LEU A 202 6.09 6.22 -5.17
CA LEU A 202 4.95 5.57 -5.80
C LEU A 202 3.67 6.39 -5.58
N PRO A 203 2.82 6.52 -6.61
CA PRO A 203 1.41 6.83 -6.39
C PRO A 203 0.78 5.86 -5.39
N VAL A 204 0.13 6.41 -4.34
CA VAL A 204 -0.63 5.60 -3.38
C VAL A 204 -2.11 5.71 -3.70
N LEU A 205 -2.82 4.59 -3.86
CA LEU A 205 -4.27 4.53 -3.83
C LEU A 205 -4.69 3.89 -2.50
N ALA A 206 -5.41 4.65 -1.68
CA ALA A 206 -5.82 4.23 -0.35
C ALA A 206 -7.31 4.48 -0.08
N CYS A 207 -7.83 3.76 0.92
CA CYS A 207 -9.16 4.04 1.48
C CYS A 207 -9.22 5.49 2.01
N ASP A 208 -10.34 6.17 1.81
CA ASP A 208 -10.58 7.55 2.28
C ASP A 208 -10.98 7.64 3.75
N SER A 209 -10.46 6.73 4.59
CA SER A 209 -10.72 6.68 6.02
C SER A 209 -9.49 6.28 6.83
N GLY A 210 -9.42 6.73 8.07
CA GLY A 210 -8.33 6.48 9.02
C GLY A 210 -7.04 7.24 8.68
N GLY A 211 -5.93 6.72 9.19
CA GLY A 211 -4.57 7.22 9.01
C GLY A 211 -4.12 7.45 7.56
N PRO A 212 -4.60 6.72 6.53
CA PRO A 212 -4.34 7.09 5.13
C PRO A 212 -4.71 8.53 4.77
N THR A 213 -5.76 9.08 5.39
CA THR A 213 -6.20 10.47 5.15
C THR A 213 -5.24 11.50 5.75
N GLU A 214 -4.42 11.10 6.73
CA GLU A 214 -3.37 11.92 7.33
C GLU A 214 -2.09 11.89 6.48
N SER A 215 -1.78 10.74 5.87
CA SER A 215 -0.58 10.55 5.05
C SER A 215 -0.75 11.03 3.61
N VAL A 216 -1.83 10.65 2.93
CA VAL A 216 -2.02 10.86 1.48
C VAL A 216 -2.83 12.13 1.21
N VAL A 217 -2.34 12.97 0.31
CA VAL A 217 -3.08 14.15 -0.18
C VAL A 217 -3.78 13.77 -1.48
N GLY A 218 -5.12 13.74 -1.45
CA GLY A 218 -5.95 13.38 -2.60
C GLY A 218 -6.31 14.54 -3.54
N ALA A 219 -6.23 15.78 -3.06
CA ALA A 219 -6.58 16.99 -3.80
C ALA A 219 -5.97 18.23 -3.10
N PRO A 220 -5.78 19.38 -3.81
CA PRO A 220 -5.95 19.54 -5.26
C PRO A 220 -4.89 18.76 -6.06
N VAL A 221 -5.09 18.62 -7.38
CA VAL A 221 -4.18 17.84 -8.26
C VAL A 221 -2.73 18.33 -8.17
N THR A 222 -2.53 19.65 -8.01
CA THR A 222 -1.23 20.31 -7.88
C THR A 222 -0.44 19.88 -6.64
N GLU A 223 -1.13 19.44 -5.58
CA GLU A 223 -0.51 18.99 -4.32
C GLU A 223 -0.64 17.48 -4.08
N ARG A 224 -1.40 16.79 -4.94
CA ARG A 224 -1.75 15.39 -4.79
C ARG A 224 -0.50 14.50 -4.69
N THR A 225 -0.48 13.63 -3.68
CA THR A 225 0.51 12.56 -3.50
C THR A 225 -0.07 11.17 -3.76
N GLY A 226 -1.40 11.07 -3.92
CA GLY A 226 -2.09 9.82 -4.20
C GLY A 226 -3.60 10.00 -4.33
N TRP A 227 -4.35 8.90 -4.28
CA TRP A 227 -5.80 8.88 -4.39
C TRP A 227 -6.39 8.35 -3.09
N LEU A 228 -7.42 9.04 -2.62
CA LEU A 228 -8.27 8.59 -1.53
C LEU A 228 -9.65 8.26 -2.11
N ARG A 229 -10.11 7.02 -1.94
CA ARG A 229 -11.38 6.53 -2.46
C ARG A 229 -12.04 5.60 -1.45
N ARG A 230 -13.37 5.70 -1.32
CA ARG A 230 -14.18 4.69 -0.65
C ARG A 230 -13.81 3.29 -1.14
N PRO A 231 -13.90 2.25 -0.29
CA PRO A 231 -13.48 0.88 -0.61
C PRO A 231 -14.47 0.18 -1.57
N GLU A 232 -14.69 0.79 -2.73
CA GLU A 232 -15.60 0.34 -3.77
C GLU A 232 -14.78 -0.02 -5.02
N PRO A 233 -14.86 -1.28 -5.51
CA PRO A 233 -14.01 -1.74 -6.61
C PRO A 233 -14.09 -0.89 -7.89
N LYS A 234 -15.26 -0.33 -8.19
CA LYS A 234 -15.45 0.52 -9.38
C LYS A 234 -14.68 1.84 -9.28
N LEU A 235 -14.79 2.52 -8.13
CA LEU A 235 -14.08 3.79 -7.88
C LEU A 235 -12.56 3.59 -7.85
N TRP A 236 -12.11 2.47 -7.28
CA TRP A 236 -10.71 2.10 -7.29
C TRP A 236 -10.22 1.79 -8.70
N ALA A 237 -10.98 1.04 -9.51
CA ALA A 237 -10.62 0.76 -10.89
C ALA A 237 -10.51 2.04 -11.75
N GLU A 238 -11.36 3.03 -11.51
CA GLU A 238 -11.28 4.35 -12.16
C GLU A 238 -10.01 5.11 -11.77
N ALA A 239 -9.67 5.15 -10.47
CA ALA A 239 -8.42 5.74 -10.01
C ALA A 239 -7.18 5.00 -10.55
N LEU A 240 -7.22 3.67 -10.62
CA LEU A 240 -6.15 2.88 -11.20
C LEU A 240 -5.99 3.13 -12.70
N LEU A 241 -7.08 3.41 -13.42
CA LEU A 241 -7.01 3.80 -14.83
C LEU A 241 -6.37 5.20 -15.00
N GLU A 242 -6.71 6.15 -14.13
CA GLU A 242 -6.06 7.47 -14.08
C GLU A 242 -4.55 7.32 -13.83
N ILE A 243 -4.18 6.52 -12.82
CA ILE A 243 -2.78 6.18 -12.51
C ILE A 243 -2.10 5.54 -13.73
N PHE A 244 -2.72 4.54 -14.35
CA PHE A 244 -2.15 3.81 -15.49
C PHE A 244 -1.81 4.75 -16.65
N ASN A 245 -2.64 5.78 -16.88
CA ASN A 245 -2.48 6.73 -17.99
C ASN A 245 -1.59 7.94 -17.67
N LEU A 246 -1.05 8.07 -16.45
CA LEU A 246 -0.11 9.15 -16.13
C LEU A 246 1.11 9.09 -17.05
N SER A 247 1.46 10.23 -17.63
CA SER A 247 2.72 10.42 -18.34
C SER A 247 3.92 10.28 -17.39
N GLU A 248 5.11 10.07 -17.95
CA GLU A 248 6.34 10.00 -17.17
C GLU A 248 6.60 11.28 -16.36
N GLU A 249 6.30 12.44 -16.94
CA GLU A 249 6.42 13.74 -16.29
C GLU A 249 5.45 13.87 -15.11
N GLU A 250 4.16 13.54 -15.30
CA GLU A 250 3.18 13.58 -14.20
C GLU A 250 3.56 12.62 -13.07
N ARG A 251 4.08 11.44 -13.40
CA ARG A 251 4.60 10.46 -12.42
C ARG A 251 5.79 11.02 -11.67
N SER A 252 6.74 11.65 -12.34
CA SER A 252 7.93 12.24 -11.73
C SER A 252 7.56 13.35 -10.74
N GLN A 253 6.68 14.27 -11.15
CA GLN A 253 6.22 15.36 -10.29
C GLN A 253 5.43 14.85 -9.07
N LEU A 254 4.56 13.85 -9.26
CA LEU A 254 3.83 13.23 -8.14
C LEU A 254 4.80 12.55 -7.17
N ALA A 255 5.78 11.82 -7.70
CA ALA A 255 6.79 11.13 -6.91
C ALA A 255 7.62 12.11 -6.07
N GLU A 256 7.99 13.27 -6.63
CA GLU A 256 8.67 14.33 -5.88
C GLU A 256 7.81 14.85 -4.72
N ARG A 257 6.53 15.18 -4.98
CA ARG A 257 5.60 15.64 -3.93
C ARG A 257 5.42 14.59 -2.84
N ALA A 258 5.27 13.32 -3.22
CA ALA A 258 5.12 12.20 -2.30
C ALA A 258 6.36 12.03 -1.41
N ARG A 259 7.56 12.00 -2.00
CA ARG A 259 8.83 11.89 -1.26
C ARG A 259 9.07 13.05 -0.32
N ARG A 260 8.82 14.28 -0.78
CA ARG A 260 8.94 15.49 0.03
C ARG A 260 8.01 15.42 1.24
N ARG A 261 6.73 15.09 1.05
CA ARG A 261 5.77 14.94 2.15
C ARG A 261 6.19 13.84 3.13
N ALA A 262 6.63 12.68 2.63
CA ALA A 262 7.14 11.59 3.46
C ALA A 262 8.29 12.07 4.36
N ARG A 263 9.25 12.81 3.80
CA ARG A 263 10.40 13.39 4.52
C ARG A 263 10.00 14.44 5.55
N GLU A 264 9.19 15.41 5.14
CA GLU A 264 8.88 16.58 5.96
C GLU A 264 7.91 16.28 7.10
N LYS A 265 7.04 15.27 6.95
CA LYS A 265 5.99 14.97 7.93
C LYS A 265 6.19 13.65 8.69
N PHE A 266 6.90 12.69 8.11
CA PHE A 266 6.96 11.33 8.64
C PHE A 266 8.39 10.79 8.78
N GLY A 267 9.41 11.55 8.40
CA GLY A 267 10.80 11.16 8.61
C GLY A 267 11.23 11.21 10.08
N MET A 268 12.29 10.48 10.43
CA MET A 268 12.89 10.48 11.78
C MET A 268 13.19 11.89 12.29
N GLU A 269 13.75 12.76 11.45
CA GLU A 269 14.03 14.14 11.81
C GLU A 269 12.76 14.97 12.04
N ALA A 270 11.69 14.72 11.26
CA ALA A 270 10.42 15.40 11.43
C ALA A 270 9.79 15.05 12.79
N MET A 271 9.76 13.75 13.12
CA MET A 271 9.33 13.29 14.44
C MET A 271 10.16 13.93 15.56
N ALA A 272 11.49 13.94 15.43
CA ALA A 272 12.38 14.49 16.46
C ALA A 272 12.11 15.98 16.72
N ARG A 273 12.01 16.78 15.64
CA ARG A 273 11.65 18.21 15.73
C ARG A 273 10.28 18.41 16.35
N ASP A 274 9.27 17.67 15.89
CA ASP A 274 7.90 17.80 16.38
C ASP A 274 7.77 17.43 17.86
N LEU A 275 8.51 16.41 18.30
CA LEU A 275 8.57 15.99 19.69
C LEU A 275 9.29 17.03 20.56
N GLU A 276 10.44 17.54 20.10
CA GLU A 276 11.19 18.58 20.81
C GLU A 276 10.33 19.83 21.02
N ASP A 277 9.70 20.34 19.96
CA ASP A 277 8.80 21.49 20.05
C ASP A 277 7.63 21.23 21.02
N ALA A 278 7.08 20.01 21.03
CA ALA A 278 5.98 19.63 21.92
C ALA A 278 6.42 19.63 23.39
N LEU A 279 7.61 19.13 23.67
CA LEU A 279 8.21 19.11 25.01
C LEU A 279 8.54 20.53 25.48
N GLN A 280 9.16 21.36 24.64
CA GLN A 280 9.47 22.75 24.94
C GLN A 280 8.20 23.55 25.27
N LYS A 281 7.14 23.39 24.46
CA LYS A 281 5.84 24.04 24.70
C LYS A 281 5.23 23.60 26.04
N THR A 282 5.30 22.31 26.35
CA THR A 282 4.77 21.77 27.61
C THR A 282 5.56 22.28 28.81
N ALA A 283 6.90 22.31 28.72
CA ALA A 283 7.76 22.87 29.76
C ALA A 283 7.47 24.36 30.03
N GLY A 284 7.14 25.12 28.99
CA GLY A 284 6.76 26.53 29.10
C GLY A 284 5.42 26.79 29.82
N MET A 285 4.57 25.77 30.00
CA MET A 285 3.29 25.91 30.72
C MET A 285 3.45 25.88 32.25
N GLY A 286 4.63 25.54 32.76
CA GLY A 286 4.87 25.39 34.19
C GLY A 286 4.30 24.08 34.77
N PRO A 287 4.47 23.83 36.08
CA PRO A 287 3.94 22.64 36.72
C PRO A 287 2.41 22.64 36.69
N PRO A 288 1.76 21.46 36.60
CA PRO A 288 0.32 21.36 36.72
C PRO A 288 -0.14 21.95 38.06
N SER A 289 -1.08 22.89 37.98
CA SER A 289 -1.71 23.56 39.12
C SER A 289 -2.65 22.64 39.88
#